data_AF-A0A932S9G3-F1
#
_entry.id   AF-A0A932S9G3-F1
#
_cell.length_a   1.000
_cell.length_b   1.000
_cell.length_c   1.000
_cell.angle_alpha   90.00
_cell.angle_beta   90.00
_cell.angle_gamma   90.00
#
_symmetry.space_group_name_H-M   'P 1'
#
loop_
_entity.id
_entity.type
_entity.pdbx_description
1 polymer ?
#
loop_
_entity_poly.entity_id
_entity_poly.type
_entity_poly.pdbx_seq_one_letter_code
_entity_poly.pdbx_strand_id
1 'polypeptide(L)'
;MGQVRAAETVKVPNLEGLKPGAFKNAVRSYDRPRDTLFIFVEPKRPAVSFDVAGELWIRFDPNTGDVLGFEIEDFEKVFLVKHPELRVGWDAIKPTITKRLKRDTVSFDEYLRILMAWVANLMKSNPTQLAMT
;
A
#
# COMPACT_ATOMS: atom_id res chain seq x y z
N MET A 1 41.56 9.68 -4.36
CA MET A 1 40.49 10.58 -3.84
C MET A 1 39.17 10.06 -4.35
N GLY A 2 38.40 9.37 -3.50
CA GLY A 2 37.08 8.85 -3.88
C GLY A 2 36.08 10.00 -3.90
N GLN A 3 35.40 10.21 -5.03
CA GLN A 3 34.24 11.10 -5.08
C GLN A 3 33.19 10.58 -4.09
N VAL A 4 32.93 11.37 -3.05
CA VAL A 4 31.77 11.16 -2.19
C VAL A 4 30.56 11.50 -3.05
N ARG A 5 29.85 10.48 -3.56
CA ARG A 5 28.55 10.69 -4.18
C ARG A 5 27.68 11.35 -3.11
N ALA A 6 27.19 12.55 -3.37
CA ALA A 6 26.17 13.17 -2.54
C ALA A 6 25.07 12.13 -2.34
N ALA A 7 24.71 11.86 -1.08
CA ALA A 7 23.58 11.01 -0.76
C ALA A 7 22.36 11.65 -1.44
N GLU A 8 21.89 11.04 -2.54
CA GLU A 8 20.61 11.42 -3.12
C GLU A 8 19.59 11.26 -2.01
N THR A 9 18.99 12.37 -1.59
CA THR A 9 17.93 12.41 -0.61
C THR A 9 16.82 11.52 -1.15
N VAL A 10 16.66 10.32 -0.58
CA VAL A 10 15.55 9.44 -0.93
C VAL A 10 14.28 10.23 -0.65
N LYS A 11 13.54 10.57 -1.70
CA LYS A 11 12.28 11.29 -1.55
C LYS A 11 11.35 10.44 -0.69
N VAL A 12 10.57 11.07 0.18
CA VAL A 12 9.45 10.40 0.83
C VAL A 12 8.30 10.19 -0.15
N PRO A 13 7.43 9.19 0.08
CA PRO A 13 6.23 9.02 -0.72
C PRO A 13 5.39 10.31 -0.71
N ASN A 14 4.99 10.78 -1.89
CA ASN A 14 4.08 11.91 -2.02
C ASN A 14 2.65 11.43 -1.70
N LEU A 15 2.27 11.58 -0.44
CA LEU A 15 0.97 11.12 0.06
C LEU A 15 -0.19 11.98 -0.43
N GLU A 16 0.06 13.21 -0.90
CA GLU A 16 -0.97 13.96 -1.62
C GLU A 16 -1.38 13.26 -2.92
N GLY A 17 -0.55 12.34 -3.43
CA GLY A 17 -0.85 11.47 -4.56
C GLY A 17 -1.86 10.36 -4.26
N LEU A 18 -2.26 10.15 -3.00
CA LEU A 18 -3.29 9.18 -2.58
C LEU A 18 -4.72 9.66 -2.91
N LYS A 19 -4.93 10.25 -4.09
CA LYS A 19 -6.24 10.78 -4.53
C LYS A 19 -7.11 9.67 -5.12
N PRO A 20 -8.45 9.84 -5.10
CA PRO A 20 -9.35 8.99 -5.87
C PRO A 20 -8.88 8.87 -7.33
N GLY A 21 -8.61 7.65 -7.79
CA GLY A 21 -8.12 7.38 -9.15
C GLY A 21 -6.61 7.18 -9.30
N ALA A 22 -5.78 7.41 -8.27
CA ALA A 22 -4.34 7.10 -8.31
C ALA A 22 -4.06 5.61 -8.58
N PHE A 23 -5.03 4.77 -8.26
CA PHE A 23 -4.99 3.32 -8.38
C PHE A 23 -5.92 2.80 -9.49
N LYS A 24 -6.17 3.59 -10.54
CA LYS A 24 -7.12 3.27 -11.63
C LYS A 24 -6.85 1.94 -12.35
N ASN A 25 -5.72 1.28 -12.12
CA ASN A 25 -5.42 -0.07 -12.62
C ASN A 25 -4.85 -1.01 -11.55
N ALA A 26 -5.09 -0.73 -10.27
CA ALA A 26 -4.46 -1.47 -9.18
C ALA A 26 -4.83 -2.96 -9.20
N VAL A 27 -3.79 -3.78 -9.15
CA VAL A 27 -3.88 -5.23 -9.05
C VAL A 27 -3.65 -5.61 -7.60
N ARG A 28 -4.37 -6.64 -7.17
CA ARG A 28 -4.26 -7.25 -5.85
C ARG A 28 -3.72 -8.66 -5.99
N SER A 29 -2.78 -9.02 -5.12
CA SER A 29 -2.21 -10.36 -5.04
C SER A 29 -2.02 -10.71 -3.58
N TYR A 30 -2.41 -11.92 -3.19
CA TYR A 30 -2.29 -12.38 -1.82
C TYR A 30 -1.45 -13.66 -1.77
N ASP A 31 -0.28 -13.58 -1.14
CA ASP A 31 0.64 -14.68 -0.92
C ASP A 31 0.25 -15.39 0.39
N ARG A 32 -0.62 -16.40 0.26
CA ARG A 32 -1.16 -17.14 1.42
C ARG A 32 -0.07 -17.84 2.27
N PRO A 33 0.96 -18.50 1.68
CA PRO A 33 2.07 -19.05 2.47
C PRO A 33 2.75 -18.05 3.39
N ARG A 34 2.93 -16.80 2.92
CA ARG A 34 3.59 -15.73 3.68
C ARG A 34 2.61 -14.83 4.45
N ASP A 35 1.31 -15.01 4.24
CA ASP A 35 0.27 -14.11 4.76
C ASP A 35 0.52 -12.65 4.36
N THR A 36 0.84 -12.40 3.09
CA THR A 36 1.22 -11.08 2.60
C THR A 36 0.26 -10.59 1.52
N LEU A 37 -0.34 -9.41 1.73
CA LEU A 37 -1.14 -8.72 0.72
C LEU A 37 -0.29 -7.71 -0.05
N PHE A 38 -0.33 -7.80 -1.38
CA PHE A 38 0.24 -6.84 -2.29
C PHE A 38 -0.86 -6.14 -3.07
N ILE A 39 -0.82 -4.80 -3.08
CA ILE A 39 -1.62 -3.95 -3.97
C ILE A 39 -0.63 -3.14 -4.79
N PHE A 40 -0.69 -3.20 -6.12
CA PHE A 40 0.23 -2.46 -6.98
C PHE A 40 -0.43 -1.98 -8.26
N VAL A 41 0.02 -0.84 -8.78
CA VAL A 41 -0.45 -0.29 -10.06
C VAL A 41 0.32 -0.93 -11.22
N GLU A 42 -0.38 -1.24 -12.31
CA GLU A 42 0.26 -1.69 -13.55
C GLU A 42 0.49 -0.55 -14.55
N PRO A 43 1.57 -0.62 -15.37
CA PRO A 43 2.61 -1.67 -15.36
C PRO A 43 3.54 -1.58 -14.14
N LYS A 44 4.11 -2.71 -13.73
CA LYS A 44 5.07 -2.75 -12.61
C LYS A 44 6.28 -1.87 -12.94
N ARG A 45 6.67 -1.03 -11.97
CA ARG A 45 7.85 -0.15 -12.04
C ARG A 45 8.73 -0.37 -10.82
N PRO A 46 10.05 -0.07 -10.89
CA PRO A 46 10.91 -0.07 -9.72
C PRO A 46 10.30 0.80 -8.60
N ALA A 47 10.25 0.26 -7.39
CA ALA A 47 9.65 0.92 -6.25
C ALA A 47 10.51 0.68 -5.01
N VAL A 48 10.69 1.72 -4.19
CA VAL A 48 11.24 1.60 -2.84
C VAL A 48 10.11 1.47 -1.82
N SER A 49 10.44 0.99 -0.62
CA SER A 49 9.49 0.78 0.47
C SER A 49 9.65 1.87 1.52
N PHE A 50 8.52 2.39 1.99
CA PHE A 50 8.45 3.29 3.14
C PHE A 50 7.58 2.63 4.22
N ASP A 51 8.15 2.40 5.40
CA ASP A 51 7.42 1.85 6.55
C ASP A 51 6.46 2.90 7.12
N VAL A 52 5.23 2.48 7.37
CA VAL A 52 4.20 3.29 8.01
C VAL A 52 3.87 2.67 9.35
N ALA A 53 4.47 3.22 10.40
CA ALA A 53 4.26 2.83 11.79
C ALA A 53 4.39 1.32 12.08
N GLY A 54 5.15 0.56 11.29
CA GLY A 54 5.24 -0.90 11.39
C GLY A 54 3.95 -1.64 11.02
N GLU A 55 2.96 -0.96 10.43
CA GLU A 55 1.66 -1.54 10.07
C GLU A 55 1.58 -1.91 8.59
N LEU A 56 2.21 -1.12 7.71
CA LEU A 56 2.36 -1.47 6.29
C LEU A 56 3.52 -0.75 5.62
N TRP A 57 3.86 -1.23 4.43
CA TRP A 57 4.83 -0.61 3.55
C TRP A 57 4.14 0.09 2.38
N ILE A 58 4.40 1.38 2.21
CA ILE A 58 4.04 2.13 1.00
C ILE A 58 5.13 1.87 -0.04
N ARG A 59 4.74 1.39 -1.22
CA ARG A 59 5.63 1.25 -2.37
C ARG A 59 5.54 2.51 -3.20
N PHE A 60 6.65 3.17 -3.50
CA PHE A 60 6.66 4.41 -4.28
C PHE A 60 7.87 4.54 -5.20
N ASP A 61 7.76 5.38 -6.24
CA ASP A 61 8.87 5.71 -7.14
C ASP A 61 9.81 6.71 -6.44
N PRO A 62 11.09 6.38 -6.20
CA PRO A 62 12.00 7.27 -5.47
C PRO A 62 12.31 8.56 -6.23
N ASN A 63 12.12 8.58 -7.56
CA ASN A 63 12.43 9.74 -8.40
C ASN A 63 11.28 10.74 -8.41
N THR A 64 10.03 10.25 -8.46
CA THR A 64 8.83 11.11 -8.57
C THR A 64 8.10 11.29 -7.25
N GLY A 65 8.25 10.35 -6.31
CA GLY A 65 7.44 10.25 -5.10
C GLY A 65 6.08 9.57 -5.31
N ASP A 66 5.76 9.13 -6.53
CA ASP A 66 4.45 8.56 -6.84
C ASP A 66 4.23 7.26 -6.07
N VAL A 67 3.10 7.14 -5.38
CA VAL A 67 2.70 5.89 -4.73
C VAL A 67 2.31 4.87 -5.79
N LEU A 68 2.99 3.73 -5.77
CA LEU A 68 2.84 2.63 -6.71
C LEU A 68 2.07 1.45 -6.11
N GLY A 69 1.92 1.39 -4.78
CA GLY A 69 1.32 0.24 -4.13
C GLY A 69 1.43 0.22 -2.62
N PHE A 70 0.91 -0.87 -2.06
CA PHE A 70 1.03 -1.23 -0.65
C PHE A 70 1.46 -2.68 -0.53
N GLU A 71 2.18 -2.95 0.54
CA GLU A 71 2.59 -4.27 0.96
C GLU A 71 2.31 -4.39 2.47
N ILE A 72 1.52 -5.40 2.84
CA ILE A 72 1.10 -5.65 4.22
C ILE A 72 1.46 -7.08 4.59
N GLU A 73 2.38 -7.23 5.53
CA GLU A 73 2.82 -8.51 6.09
C GLU A 73 1.89 -8.96 7.23
N ASP A 74 1.87 -10.26 7.52
CA ASP A 74 0.97 -10.89 8.50
C ASP A 74 -0.49 -10.41 8.38
N PHE A 75 -0.96 -10.31 7.15
CA PHE A 75 -2.16 -9.56 6.78
C PHE A 75 -3.42 -10.13 7.44
N GLU A 76 -3.75 -11.41 7.26
CA GLU A 76 -4.94 -11.99 7.87
C GLU A 76 -4.76 -12.32 9.34
N LYS A 77 -3.58 -12.79 9.74
CA LYS A 77 -3.34 -13.28 11.11
C LYS A 77 -3.15 -12.17 12.13
N VAL A 78 -2.61 -11.03 11.72
CA VAL A 78 -2.27 -9.93 12.63
C VAL A 78 -2.97 -8.65 12.21
N PHE A 79 -2.74 -8.18 10.98
CA PHE A 79 -3.22 -6.86 10.55
C PHE A 79 -4.76 -6.76 10.59
N LEU A 80 -5.48 -7.71 9.99
CA LEU A 80 -6.96 -7.70 10.00
C LEU A 80 -7.57 -8.01 11.36
N VAL A 81 -6.80 -8.61 12.29
CA VAL A 81 -7.24 -8.81 13.68
C VAL A 81 -7.18 -7.49 14.44
N LYS A 82 -6.14 -6.68 14.19
CA LYS A 82 -5.98 -5.33 14.76
C LYS A 82 -6.98 -4.32 14.16
N HIS A 83 -7.28 -4.46 12.87
CA HIS A 83 -8.12 -3.52 12.09
C HIS A 83 -9.37 -4.22 11.53
N PRO A 84 -10.33 -4.61 12.40
CA PRO A 84 -11.51 -5.38 12.00
C PRO A 84 -12.43 -4.66 11.01
N GLU A 85 -12.37 -3.32 10.93
CA GLU A 85 -13.09 -2.53 9.93
C GLU A 85 -12.64 -2.83 8.49
N LEU A 86 -11.39 -3.25 8.31
CA LEU A 86 -10.85 -3.66 7.00
C LEU A 86 -11.21 -5.11 6.68
N ARG A 87 -11.50 -5.93 7.70
CA ARG A 87 -11.79 -7.36 7.52
C ARG A 87 -13.04 -7.60 6.67
N VAL A 88 -14.09 -6.81 6.88
CA VAL A 88 -15.37 -6.95 6.15
C VAL A 88 -15.17 -6.79 4.65
N GLY A 89 -14.46 -5.74 4.23
CA GLY A 89 -14.17 -5.52 2.81
C GLY A 89 -13.23 -6.59 2.25
N TRP A 90 -12.26 -7.08 3.04
CA TRP A 90 -11.39 -8.17 2.63
C TRP A 90 -12.14 -9.47 2.35
N ASP A 91 -13.03 -9.88 3.25
CA ASP A 91 -13.82 -11.11 3.10
C ASP A 91 -14.69 -11.08 1.82
N ALA A 92 -15.14 -9.88 1.41
CA ALA A 92 -15.86 -9.69 0.15
C ALA A 92 -14.96 -9.87 -1.08
N ILE A 93 -13.71 -9.39 -1.06
CA ILE A 93 -12.83 -9.41 -2.24
C ILE A 93 -11.91 -10.64 -2.33
N LYS A 94 -11.52 -11.26 -1.23
CA LYS A 94 -10.61 -12.42 -1.18
C LYS A 94 -11.04 -13.59 -2.11
N PRO A 95 -12.33 -13.95 -2.21
CA PRO A 95 -12.76 -15.00 -3.13
C PRO A 95 -12.42 -14.72 -4.59
N THR A 96 -12.38 -13.44 -4.99
CA THR A 96 -12.05 -13.04 -6.37
C THR A 96 -10.58 -13.24 -6.71
N ILE A 97 -9.69 -13.13 -5.71
CA ILE A 97 -8.24 -13.35 -5.86
C ILE A 97 -7.95 -14.84 -6.03
N THR A 98 -8.56 -15.66 -5.18
CA THR A 98 -8.29 -17.11 -5.10
C THR A 98 -8.94 -17.90 -6.23
N LYS A 99 -10.14 -17.51 -6.68
CA LYS A 99 -10.90 -18.26 -7.71
C LYS A 99 -10.62 -17.82 -9.15
N ARG A 100 -9.68 -16.88 -9.38
CA ARG A 100 -9.45 -16.21 -10.69
C ARG A 100 -10.77 -15.77 -11.35
N LEU A 101 -11.73 -15.32 -10.54
CA LEU A 101 -13.00 -14.83 -11.06
C LEU A 101 -12.74 -13.51 -11.80
N LYS A 102 -13.59 -13.18 -12.77
CA LYS A 102 -13.54 -11.87 -13.45
C LYS A 102 -13.42 -10.78 -12.39
N ARG A 103 -12.50 -9.84 -12.63
CA ARG A 103 -12.18 -8.71 -11.75
C ARG A 103 -13.49 -8.02 -11.37
N ASP A 104 -14.01 -8.31 -10.18
CA ASP A 104 -15.03 -7.47 -9.57
C ASP A 104 -14.31 -6.18 -9.18
N THR A 105 -14.46 -5.17 -10.03
CA THR A 105 -13.84 -3.86 -9.89
C THR A 105 -14.53 -3.05 -8.81
N VAL A 106 -15.86 -3.19 -8.68
CA VAL A 106 -16.65 -2.39 -7.73
C VAL A 106 -16.24 -2.73 -6.30
N SER A 107 -16.28 -4.01 -5.93
CA SER A 107 -15.94 -4.45 -4.57
C SER A 107 -14.48 -4.14 -4.19
N PHE A 108 -13.57 -4.14 -5.18
CA PHE A 108 -12.18 -3.81 -4.93
C PHE A 108 -11.90 -2.31 -4.82
N ASP A 109 -12.52 -1.49 -5.66
CA ASP A 109 -12.39 -0.03 -5.58
C ASP A 109 -12.94 0.48 -4.23
N GLU A 110 -14.01 -0.14 -3.73
CA GLU A 110 -14.55 0.12 -2.40
C GLU A 110 -13.58 -0.30 -1.28
N TYR A 111 -13.04 -1.53 -1.34
CA TYR A 111 -12.03 -1.97 -0.38
C TYR A 111 -10.81 -1.04 -0.36
N LEU A 112 -10.31 -0.67 -1.54
CA LEU A 112 -9.17 0.22 -1.67
C LEU A 112 -9.48 1.61 -1.09
N ARG A 113 -10.68 2.15 -1.32
CA ARG A 113 -11.10 3.41 -0.72
C ARG A 113 -11.08 3.35 0.81
N ILE A 114 -11.54 2.26 1.41
CA ILE A 114 -11.54 2.08 2.88
C ILE A 114 -10.09 1.98 3.39
N LEU A 115 -9.26 1.14 2.77
CA LEU A 115 -7.84 1.00 3.12
C LEU A 115 -7.12 2.35 3.04
N MET A 116 -7.33 3.10 1.97
CA MET A 116 -6.72 4.41 1.74
C MET A 116 -7.15 5.46 2.78
N ALA A 117 -8.42 5.44 3.17
CA ALA A 117 -8.92 6.31 4.23
C ALA A 117 -8.29 5.94 5.58
N TRP A 118 -8.14 4.64 5.86
CA TRP A 118 -7.43 4.16 7.04
C TRP A 118 -5.96 4.59 7.05
N VAL A 119 -5.23 4.44 5.93
CA VAL A 119 -3.83 4.92 5.81
C VAL A 119 -3.74 6.42 6.05
N ALA A 120 -4.62 7.21 5.44
CA ALA A 120 -4.62 8.66 5.63
C ALA A 120 -4.85 9.04 7.11
N ASN A 121 -5.68 8.31 7.84
CA ASN A 121 -5.90 8.52 9.27
C ASN A 121 -4.70 8.09 10.11
N LEU A 122 -4.05 6.97 9.77
CA LEU A 122 -2.84 6.51 10.43
C LEU A 122 -1.71 7.54 10.31
N MET A 123 -1.51 8.10 9.12
CA MET A 123 -0.50 9.14 8.87
C MET A 123 -0.78 10.42 9.66
N LYS A 124 -2.05 10.87 9.73
CA LYS A 124 -2.45 12.03 10.53
C LYS A 124 -2.18 11.85 12.02
N SER A 125 -2.30 10.61 12.50
CA SER A 125 -2.09 10.26 13.91
C SER A 125 -0.61 10.07 14.26
N ASN A 126 0.27 9.95 13.26
CA ASN A 126 1.70 9.75 13.41
C ASN A 126 2.52 10.84 12.68
N PRO A 127 2.34 12.14 13.01
CA PRO A 127 2.98 13.23 12.28
C PRO A 127 4.51 13.22 12.39
N THR A 128 5.08 12.65 13.45
CA THR A 128 6.53 12.58 13.64
C THR A 128 7.22 11.73 12.55
N GLN A 129 6.56 10.68 12.05
CA GLN A 129 7.09 9.91 10.93
C GLN A 129 7.04 10.68 9.59
N LEU A 130 6.18 11.70 9.48
CA LEU A 130 6.16 12.62 8.34
C LEU A 130 7.20 13.74 8.46
N ALA A 131 7.66 14.04 9.69
CA ALA A 131 8.53 15.18 9.99
C ALA A 131 10.02 14.81 10.17
N MET A 132 10.35 13.52 10.28
CA MET A 132 11.74 13.03 10.47
C MET A 132 12.43 12.62 9.15
N THR A 133 11.96 13.15 8.03
CA THR A 133 12.49 12.97 6.67
C THR A 133 12.55 14.31 5.95
#